data_AF-A0A4Z2DHY0-F1
#
_entry.id   AF-A0A4Z2DHY0-F1
#
_cell.length_a   1.000
_cell.length_b   1.000
_cell.length_c   1.000
_cell.angle_alpha   90.00
_cell.angle_beta   90.00
_cell.angle_gamma   90.00
#
_symmetry.space_group_name_H-M   'P 1'
#
loop_
_entity.id
_entity.type
_entity.pdbx_description
1 polymer ?
#
loop_
_entity_poly.entity_id
_entity_poly.type
_entity_poly.pdbx_seq_one_letter_code
_entity_poly.pdbx_strand_id
1 'polypeptide(L)'
;MSNDMDLNHIIQSTECLHLTSEEQRIEYHCNIDDNGNNCLLGDNFQKTWDLNKLTLPSNPSPLINYKVCSEKHCLLSKNHIYSNAPFACSDVISAKFKHLTCITKGNAKTVYQATLGIKTNNGLRYCPGDSISIFPENDSQTVSWLLHRLTLDSLQDADTLFTIELMSTQTRNIPTWLLPGRPVTLRYLLTYCCELYIPVTRRILRLLADHCFDCIIGSANAEKQRNRLLEFSSQEGRQMFEMYIQTPNLNLLDILFEFQCCRLPFIRLLEILPRLQPRSYTLINPVDESVSYKQDLSFIFTRVDLKYPISEADTGVIHRYPYRHHGICTGWLERIWFGVNQPDDYQKANFINMNSPIINVYLRRNLIQFSLPEVISQPVIMIGAGSGIAPFISFIRQRKRDYLKFQLWLPEVICFFLSDNNAWGYQQRFRQSLSALRPEFLVSILFI
;
A
#
# COMPACT_ATOMS: atom_id res chain seq x y z
N MET A 1 20.71 40.08 4.52
CA MET A 1 21.45 39.31 5.54
C MET A 1 20.41 38.71 6.47
N SER A 2 20.53 37.39 6.70
CA SER A 2 19.75 36.49 7.57
C SER A 2 18.21 36.58 7.50
N ASN A 3 17.62 35.76 6.61
CA ASN A 3 16.26 35.23 6.77
C ASN A 3 16.35 33.98 7.66
N ASP A 4 16.12 34.14 8.96
CA ASP A 4 15.78 33.00 9.82
C ASP A 4 14.28 32.73 9.69
N MET A 5 13.95 31.76 8.84
CA MET A 5 12.62 31.16 8.77
C MET A 5 12.52 30.15 9.91
N ASP A 6 11.74 30.52 10.92
CA ASP A 6 11.49 29.80 12.16
C ASP A 6 11.11 28.32 11.90
N LEU A 7 12.04 27.41 12.25
CA LEU A 7 11.92 25.95 12.05
C LEU A 7 10.88 25.29 12.98
N ASN A 8 10.26 26.06 13.87
CA ASN A 8 9.35 25.56 14.91
C ASN A 8 7.93 25.26 14.41
N HIS A 9 7.60 25.51 13.14
CA HIS A 9 6.27 25.26 12.58
C HIS A 9 6.08 23.89 11.91
N ILE A 10 7.03 22.94 12.03
CA ILE A 10 6.94 21.59 11.45
C ILE A 10 6.89 20.47 12.51
N ILE A 11 6.94 20.80 13.81
CA ILE A 11 6.88 19.82 14.92
C ILE A 11 5.58 19.98 15.72
N GLN A 12 4.43 19.93 15.05
CA GLN A 12 3.13 19.77 15.71
C GLN A 12 2.33 18.67 15.02
N SER A 13 2.59 17.42 15.44
CA SER A 13 1.59 16.35 15.62
C SER A 13 2.28 15.01 15.99
N THR A 14 3.16 15.02 16.99
CA THR A 14 3.55 13.80 17.72
C THR A 14 2.97 13.77 19.14
N GLU A 15 2.30 14.84 19.56
CA GLU A 15 1.75 15.01 20.92
C GLU A 15 0.26 14.65 21.06
N CYS A 16 -0.41 14.19 19.99
CA CYS A 16 -1.77 13.63 20.10
C CYS A 16 -1.79 12.10 20.27
N LEU A 17 -0.66 11.46 20.51
CA LEU A 17 -0.57 10.04 20.88
C LEU A 17 -0.49 9.89 22.40
N HIS A 18 -1.42 10.52 23.12
CA HIS A 18 -1.83 9.96 24.41
C HIS A 18 -2.70 8.73 24.12
N LEU A 19 -2.03 7.63 23.76
CA LEU A 19 -2.62 6.31 23.82
C LEU A 19 -2.88 6.05 25.31
N THR A 20 -4.14 6.22 25.73
CA THR A 20 -4.59 5.76 27.03
C THR A 20 -4.26 4.28 27.14
N SER A 21 -3.62 3.91 28.24
CA SER A 21 -3.11 2.58 28.59
C SER A 21 -4.17 1.45 28.66
N GLU A 22 -5.41 1.72 28.26
CA GLU A 22 -6.54 0.80 28.31
C GLU A 22 -6.90 0.18 26.95
N GLU A 23 -6.46 0.72 25.80
CA GLU A 23 -6.83 0.21 24.46
C GLU A 23 -5.90 -0.89 23.90
N GLN A 24 -4.91 -1.37 24.66
CA GLN A 24 -3.91 -2.36 24.21
C GLN A 24 -4.09 -3.78 24.80
N ARG A 25 -5.29 -4.15 25.24
CA ARG A 25 -5.59 -5.57 25.47
C ARG A 25 -6.06 -6.21 24.16
N ILE A 26 -5.13 -6.49 23.26
CA ILE A 26 -5.33 -7.63 22.35
C ILE A 26 -5.31 -8.85 23.27
N GLU A 27 -6.49 -9.36 23.63
CA GLU A 27 -6.59 -10.62 24.36
C GLU A 27 -5.97 -11.70 23.48
N TYR A 28 -4.79 -12.17 23.90
CA TYR A 28 -4.09 -13.31 23.30
C TYR A 28 -4.87 -14.58 23.64
N HIS A 29 -6.00 -14.79 22.98
CA HIS A 29 -6.73 -16.05 23.10
C HIS A 29 -5.89 -17.13 22.43
N CYS A 30 -5.54 -18.17 23.19
CA CYS A 30 -5.08 -19.42 22.61
C CYS A 30 -6.27 -20.04 21.88
N ASN A 31 -6.07 -20.55 20.66
CA ASN A 31 -7.15 -21.10 19.83
C ASN A 31 -7.65 -22.41 20.46
N ILE A 32 -8.72 -22.36 21.24
CA ILE A 32 -9.24 -23.51 21.97
C ILE A 32 -10.33 -24.19 21.12
N ASP A 33 -10.17 -25.48 20.83
CA ASP A 33 -11.23 -26.31 20.25
C ASP A 33 -12.40 -26.49 21.25
N ASP A 34 -13.51 -27.08 20.81
CA ASP A 34 -14.70 -27.33 21.66
C ASP A 34 -14.38 -28.13 22.94
N ASN A 35 -13.18 -28.74 23.02
CA ASN A 35 -12.71 -29.55 24.13
C ASN A 35 -11.65 -28.87 25.02
N GLY A 36 -11.25 -27.62 24.76
CA GLY A 36 -10.21 -26.95 25.57
C GLY A 36 -8.79 -26.92 24.98
N ASN A 37 -8.55 -27.52 23.81
CA ASN A 37 -7.20 -27.74 23.29
C ASN A 37 -6.76 -26.72 22.23
N ASN A 38 -5.47 -26.37 22.23
CA ASN A 38 -4.86 -25.50 21.22
C ASN A 38 -4.96 -26.10 19.79
N CYS A 39 -5.87 -25.60 18.97
CA CYS A 39 -6.02 -25.90 17.55
C CYS A 39 -5.06 -25.03 16.72
N LEU A 40 -4.28 -25.66 15.85
CA LEU A 40 -3.40 -24.99 14.89
C LEU A 40 -3.95 -25.13 13.47
N LEU A 41 -3.71 -24.11 12.64
CA LEU A 41 -3.97 -24.17 11.20
C LEU A 41 -3.46 -25.49 10.59
N GLY A 42 -4.37 -26.26 9.99
CA GLY A 42 -4.09 -27.56 9.37
C GLY A 42 -4.31 -28.77 10.28
N ASP A 43 -4.76 -28.63 11.54
CA ASP A 43 -4.97 -29.76 12.45
C ASP A 43 -6.03 -30.76 11.92
N ASN A 44 -6.99 -30.27 11.13
CA ASN A 44 -8.02 -31.09 10.48
C ASN A 44 -7.55 -31.80 9.21
N PHE A 45 -6.28 -31.62 8.80
CA PHE A 45 -5.77 -32.30 7.62
C PHE A 45 -5.55 -33.78 7.92
N GLN A 46 -6.19 -34.65 7.14
CA GLN A 46 -6.28 -36.09 7.43
C GLN A 46 -4.95 -36.84 7.46
N LYS A 47 -3.87 -36.25 6.93
CA LYS A 47 -2.57 -36.89 6.78
C LYS A 47 -1.56 -36.32 7.76
N THR A 48 -0.87 -37.21 8.46
CA THR A 48 0.29 -36.89 9.31
C THR A 48 1.58 -37.36 8.65
N TRP A 49 2.72 -36.77 9.05
CA TRP A 49 4.03 -37.09 8.51
C TRP A 49 5.04 -37.35 9.62
N ASP A 50 6.03 -38.19 9.31
CA ASP A 50 7.21 -38.36 10.16
C ASP A 50 8.13 -37.14 9.99
N LEU A 51 8.21 -36.30 11.02
CA LEU A 51 8.96 -35.05 11.02
C LEU A 51 10.45 -35.24 10.69
N ASN A 52 11.02 -36.40 11.03
CA ASN A 52 12.44 -36.69 10.77
C ASN A 52 12.71 -37.06 9.30
N LYS A 53 11.67 -37.26 8.50
CA LYS A 53 11.76 -37.67 7.09
C LYS A 53 11.23 -36.61 6.12
N LEU A 54 10.88 -35.41 6.61
CA LEU A 54 10.37 -34.33 5.77
C LEU A 54 11.43 -33.84 4.77
N THR A 55 11.04 -33.72 3.51
CA THR A 55 11.88 -33.10 2.48
C THR A 55 11.71 -31.59 2.55
N LEU A 56 12.60 -30.93 3.29
CA LEU A 56 12.51 -29.48 3.58
C LEU A 56 13.30 -28.62 2.57
N PRO A 57 12.81 -27.41 2.25
CA PRO A 57 13.60 -26.42 1.53
C PRO A 57 14.91 -26.08 2.27
N SER A 58 15.94 -25.69 1.52
CA SER A 58 17.20 -25.19 2.10
C SER A 58 16.93 -24.04 3.07
N ASN A 59 17.55 -24.07 4.25
CA ASN A 59 17.44 -22.97 5.21
C ASN A 59 18.04 -21.68 4.60
N PRO A 60 17.32 -20.55 4.57
CA PRO A 60 17.88 -19.30 4.07
C PRO A 60 19.05 -18.82 4.94
N SER A 61 20.27 -18.81 4.38
CA SER A 61 21.42 -18.18 5.03
C SER A 61 21.19 -16.67 5.20
N PRO A 62 21.56 -16.06 6.34
CA PRO A 62 21.45 -14.61 6.54
C PRO A 62 22.28 -13.86 5.48
N LEU A 63 21.69 -12.85 4.88
CA LEU A 63 22.24 -12.01 3.79
C LEU A 63 22.84 -10.72 4.33
N ILE A 64 22.20 -10.13 5.34
CA ILE A 64 22.53 -8.79 5.83
C ILE A 64 22.81 -8.83 7.33
N ASN A 65 23.68 -7.92 7.77
CA ASN A 65 23.95 -7.64 9.17
C ASN A 65 23.62 -6.18 9.48
N TYR A 66 23.60 -5.82 10.76
CA TYR A 66 23.41 -4.45 11.19
C TYR A 66 24.41 -4.05 12.26
N LYS A 67 24.64 -2.74 12.37
CA LYS A 67 25.39 -2.14 13.48
C LYS A 67 24.56 -1.05 14.14
N VAL A 68 24.38 -1.16 15.45
CA VAL A 68 23.72 -0.15 16.25
C VAL A 68 24.58 1.11 16.25
N CYS A 69 23.96 2.25 15.96
CA CYS A 69 24.61 3.55 15.98
C CYS A 69 24.59 4.13 17.40
N SER A 70 25.68 4.79 17.80
CA SER A 70 25.76 5.50 19.08
C SER A 70 25.08 6.89 19.06
N GLU A 71 24.84 7.41 17.86
CA GLU A 71 24.16 8.70 17.65
C GLU A 71 22.66 8.59 17.97
N LYS A 72 22.10 9.63 18.60
CA LYS A 72 20.69 9.68 19.03
C LYS A 72 19.74 10.31 18.01
N HIS A 73 20.27 10.95 16.97
CA HIS A 73 19.45 11.72 16.03
C HIS A 73 19.68 11.29 14.60
N CYS A 74 18.57 10.93 13.94
CA CYS A 74 18.55 10.56 12.55
C CYS A 74 18.37 11.83 11.71
N LEU A 75 19.40 12.24 10.96
CA LEU A 75 19.27 13.30 9.96
C LEU A 75 18.74 12.78 8.61
N LEU A 76 18.04 11.64 8.60
CA LEU A 76 17.32 11.19 7.41
C LEU A 76 16.13 12.12 7.17
N SER A 77 16.30 13.09 6.28
CA SER A 77 15.14 13.70 5.63
C SER A 77 14.30 12.59 4.99
N LYS A 78 12.97 12.70 5.03
CA LYS A 78 12.05 11.79 4.30
C LYS A 78 12.40 11.66 2.81
N ASN A 79 13.31 12.48 2.28
CA ASN A 79 13.77 12.46 0.90
C ASN A 79 14.54 11.20 0.47
N HIS A 80 14.98 10.37 1.41
CA HIS A 80 15.77 9.17 1.08
C HIS A 80 14.94 8.09 0.38
N ILE A 81 13.68 7.87 0.79
CA ILE A 81 12.75 6.97 0.09
C ILE A 81 12.42 7.45 -1.33
N TYR A 82 12.60 8.74 -1.59
CA TYR A 82 12.34 9.40 -2.87
C TYR A 82 13.50 9.30 -3.86
N SER A 83 14.72 9.04 -3.37
CA SER A 83 15.93 9.01 -4.21
C SER A 83 15.92 7.96 -5.33
N ASN A 84 15.07 6.93 -5.22
CA ASN A 84 14.94 5.85 -6.21
C ASN A 84 13.49 5.70 -6.67
N ALA A 85 12.82 6.80 -7.04
CA ALA A 85 11.46 6.77 -7.56
C ALA A 85 11.40 6.02 -8.92
N PRO A 86 10.75 4.84 -9.01
CA PRO A 86 10.79 4.03 -10.22
C PRO A 86 10.04 4.72 -11.36
N PHE A 87 10.72 4.84 -12.52
CA PHE A 87 10.22 5.49 -13.73
C PHE A 87 9.79 6.96 -13.52
N ALA A 88 10.46 7.67 -12.61
CA ALA A 88 10.19 9.10 -12.40
C ALA A 88 10.66 9.95 -13.59
N CYS A 89 9.84 10.94 -13.94
CA CYS A 89 10.16 12.01 -14.89
C CYS A 89 10.18 13.40 -14.24
N SER A 90 10.01 13.45 -12.91
CA SER A 90 10.17 14.65 -12.10
C SER A 90 10.85 14.29 -10.79
N ASP A 91 11.33 15.31 -10.08
CA ASP A 91 11.64 15.16 -8.66
C ASP A 91 10.37 14.81 -7.87
N VAL A 92 10.57 14.31 -6.65
CA VAL A 92 9.47 14.11 -5.70
C VAL A 92 9.05 15.46 -5.12
N ILE A 93 7.74 15.68 -5.11
CA ILE A 93 7.11 16.94 -4.72
C ILE A 93 6.15 16.66 -3.56
N SER A 94 6.22 17.50 -2.54
CA SER A 94 5.25 17.54 -1.45
C SER A 94 3.97 18.24 -1.93
N ALA A 95 2.87 17.50 -1.98
CA ALA A 95 1.57 17.97 -2.45
C ALA A 95 0.56 18.04 -1.30
N LYS A 96 -0.22 19.11 -1.24
CA LYS A 96 -1.31 19.29 -0.26
C LYS A 96 -2.52 18.50 -0.74
N PHE A 97 -3.04 17.56 0.06
CA PHE A 97 -4.24 16.81 -0.26
C PHE A 97 -5.47 17.70 -0.07
N LYS A 98 -5.98 18.30 -1.14
CA LYS A 98 -6.99 19.37 -1.08
C LYS A 98 -8.43 18.86 -1.01
N HIS A 99 -8.74 17.82 -1.78
CA HIS A 99 -10.11 17.30 -1.91
C HIS A 99 -10.10 15.78 -2.10
N LEU A 100 -11.05 15.12 -1.44
CA LEU A 100 -11.45 13.75 -1.72
C LEU A 100 -12.98 13.70 -1.80
N THR A 101 -13.52 13.24 -2.92
CA THR A 101 -14.98 13.15 -3.12
C THR A 101 -15.34 11.76 -3.61
N CYS A 102 -16.24 11.08 -2.89
CA CYS A 102 -16.83 9.84 -3.38
C CYS A 102 -17.75 10.16 -4.56
N ILE A 103 -17.52 9.51 -5.70
CA ILE A 103 -18.28 9.75 -6.94
C ILE A 103 -19.22 8.59 -7.29
N THR A 104 -19.27 7.54 -6.47
CA THR A 104 -20.25 6.44 -6.58
C THR A 104 -21.29 6.53 -5.47
N LYS A 105 -22.45 5.90 -5.68
CA LYS A 105 -23.54 5.82 -4.71
C LYS A 105 -24.03 4.38 -4.59
N GLY A 106 -24.75 4.07 -3.51
CA GLY A 106 -25.36 2.75 -3.29
C GLY A 106 -24.31 1.64 -3.11
N ASN A 107 -24.63 0.44 -3.61
CA ASN A 107 -23.83 -0.78 -3.40
C ASN A 107 -22.69 -0.97 -4.42
N ALA A 108 -22.40 0.03 -5.27
CA ALA A 108 -21.27 -0.03 -6.19
C ALA A 108 -19.94 0.02 -5.44
N LYS A 109 -18.86 -0.46 -6.08
CA LYS A 109 -17.50 -0.24 -5.57
C LYS A 109 -17.28 1.25 -5.32
N THR A 110 -16.70 1.58 -4.17
CA THR A 110 -16.42 2.97 -3.79
C THR A 110 -15.34 3.56 -4.71
N VAL A 111 -15.67 4.63 -5.43
CA VAL A 111 -14.73 5.35 -6.31
C VAL A 111 -14.60 6.77 -5.82
N TYR A 112 -13.37 7.25 -5.75
CA TYR A 112 -13.03 8.60 -5.33
C TYR A 112 -12.43 9.40 -6.48
N GLN A 113 -12.75 10.69 -6.51
CA GLN A 113 -11.96 11.70 -7.18
C GLN A 113 -11.14 12.45 -6.11
N ALA A 114 -9.82 12.46 -6.28
CA ALA A 114 -8.89 13.17 -5.41
C ALA A 114 -8.27 14.36 -6.14
N THR A 115 -7.88 15.39 -5.38
CA THR A 115 -7.14 16.55 -5.87
C THR A 115 -5.97 16.87 -4.94
N LEU A 116 -4.78 16.97 -5.51
CA LEU A 116 -3.56 17.39 -4.84
C LEU A 116 -3.14 18.77 -5.35
N GLY A 117 -2.91 19.71 -4.44
CA GLY A 117 -2.34 21.01 -4.76
C GLY A 117 -0.82 20.99 -4.61
N ILE A 118 -0.09 21.26 -5.69
CA ILE A 118 1.36 21.43 -5.64
C ILE A 118 1.74 22.90 -5.71
N LYS A 119 2.86 23.25 -5.09
CA LYS A 119 3.53 24.53 -5.27
C LYS A 119 4.98 24.26 -5.67
N THR A 120 5.33 24.61 -6.90
CA THR A 120 6.68 24.42 -7.46
C THR A 120 7.10 25.68 -8.19
N ASN A 121 8.38 25.81 -8.55
CA ASN A 121 8.87 27.03 -9.21
C ASN A 121 8.28 27.18 -10.63
N ASN A 122 8.17 26.07 -11.37
CA ASN A 122 7.83 26.07 -12.79
C ASN A 122 6.58 25.24 -13.14
N GLY A 123 5.94 24.62 -12.15
CA GLY A 123 4.85 23.68 -12.38
C GLY A 123 5.38 22.32 -12.83
N LEU A 124 4.52 21.31 -12.73
CA LEU A 124 4.70 20.04 -13.41
C LEU A 124 4.15 20.18 -14.84
N ARG A 125 5.00 19.83 -15.82
CA ARG A 125 4.58 19.65 -17.21
C ARG A 125 4.23 18.19 -17.41
N TYR A 126 3.02 17.92 -17.88
CA TYR A 126 2.54 16.59 -18.20
C TYR A 126 1.52 16.68 -19.34
N CYS A 127 1.34 15.57 -20.04
CA CYS A 127 0.37 15.43 -21.10
C CYS A 127 -0.87 14.67 -20.60
N PRO A 128 -2.03 14.83 -21.25
CA PRO A 128 -3.17 13.96 -21.03
C PRO A 128 -2.75 12.48 -21.15
N GLY A 129 -3.22 11.65 -20.23
CA GLY A 129 -2.84 10.23 -20.12
C GLY A 129 -1.64 9.96 -19.21
N ASP A 130 -0.84 10.98 -18.87
CA ASP A 130 0.23 10.84 -17.89
C ASP A 130 -0.30 10.53 -16.49
N SER A 131 0.57 9.95 -15.65
CA SER A 131 0.20 9.50 -14.32
C SER A 131 1.07 10.14 -13.25
N ILE A 132 0.46 10.43 -12.10
CA ILE A 132 1.16 10.78 -10.88
C ILE A 132 1.31 9.54 -10.01
N SER A 133 2.50 9.33 -9.46
CA SER A 133 2.77 8.25 -8.50
C SER A 133 2.83 8.79 -7.08
N ILE A 134 2.20 8.06 -6.17
CA ILE A 134 2.06 8.39 -4.77
C ILE A 134 2.83 7.38 -3.93
N PHE A 135 3.62 7.85 -2.97
CA PHE A 135 4.25 7.00 -1.94
C PHE A 135 3.27 6.77 -0.80
N PRO A 136 2.70 5.55 -0.64
CA PRO A 136 1.84 5.27 0.51
C PRO A 136 2.67 4.95 1.76
N GLU A 137 2.01 4.98 2.91
CA GLU A 137 2.58 4.56 4.20
C GLU A 137 1.81 3.35 4.72
N ASN A 138 2.51 2.43 5.39
CA ASN A 138 1.85 1.38 6.15
C ASN A 138 1.10 2.00 7.34
N ASP A 139 0.05 1.31 7.74
CA ASP A 139 -0.75 1.70 8.90
C ASP A 139 0.07 1.60 10.20
N SER A 140 -0.05 2.62 11.07
CA SER A 140 0.76 2.72 12.28
C SER A 140 0.41 1.63 13.30
N GLN A 141 -0.86 1.19 13.36
CA GLN A 141 -1.29 0.11 14.23
C GLN A 141 -0.70 -1.22 13.74
N THR A 142 -0.72 -1.47 12.44
CA THR A 142 -0.07 -2.63 11.81
C THR A 142 1.43 -2.66 12.11
N VAL A 143 2.13 -1.52 11.93
CA VAL A 143 3.57 -1.42 12.20
C VAL A 143 3.85 -1.66 13.69
N SER A 144 3.07 -1.05 14.59
CA SER A 144 3.21 -1.24 16.03
C SER A 144 3.02 -2.70 16.43
N TRP A 145 1.95 -3.34 15.95
CA TRP A 145 1.69 -4.74 16.20
C TRP A 145 2.84 -5.63 15.70
N LEU A 146 3.31 -5.40 14.47
CA LEU A 146 4.40 -6.19 13.91
C LEU A 146 5.68 -6.03 14.74
N LEU A 147 6.02 -4.81 15.19
CA LEU A 147 7.16 -4.57 16.07
C LEU A 147 7.07 -5.37 17.37
N HIS A 148 5.87 -5.49 17.97
CA HIS A 148 5.65 -6.32 19.16
C HIS A 148 5.76 -7.84 18.89
N ARG A 149 5.69 -8.28 17.64
CA ARG A 149 5.82 -9.70 17.23
C ARG A 149 7.25 -10.12 16.92
N LEU A 150 8.14 -9.18 16.60
CA LEU A 150 9.54 -9.46 16.22
C LEU A 150 10.48 -9.54 17.44
N THR A 151 11.68 -10.10 17.23
CA THR A 151 12.82 -9.82 18.12
C THR A 151 13.60 -8.62 17.59
N LEU A 152 13.90 -7.69 18.49
CA LEU A 152 14.71 -6.50 18.20
C LEU A 152 16.22 -6.75 18.40
N ASP A 153 16.59 -7.95 18.85
CA ASP A 153 17.95 -8.40 19.11
C ASP A 153 18.72 -7.41 19.99
N SER A 154 19.73 -6.71 19.45
CA SER A 154 20.55 -5.73 20.17
C SER A 154 20.00 -4.30 20.11
N LEU A 155 18.89 -4.06 19.40
CA LEU A 155 18.23 -2.75 19.41
C LEU A 155 17.47 -2.57 20.73
N GLN A 156 17.58 -1.39 21.33
CA GLN A 156 16.85 -1.06 22.54
C GLN A 156 15.34 -0.94 22.25
N ASP A 157 15.00 -0.32 21.13
CA ASP A 157 13.64 -0.17 20.62
C ASP A 157 13.63 -0.03 19.08
N ALA A 158 12.44 0.11 18.50
CA ALA A 158 12.28 0.23 17.05
C ALA A 158 12.76 1.57 16.46
N ASP A 159 13.05 2.56 17.31
CA ASP A 159 13.50 3.90 16.97
C ASP A 159 15.02 4.07 17.19
N THR A 160 15.67 3.02 17.69
CA THR A 160 17.13 2.90 17.79
C THR A 160 17.74 2.89 16.39
N LEU A 161 18.74 3.75 16.18
CA LEU A 161 19.42 3.88 14.89
C LEU A 161 20.37 2.72 14.64
N PHE A 162 20.36 2.21 13.41
CA PHE A 162 21.32 1.23 12.94
C PHE A 162 21.67 1.45 11.46
N THR A 163 22.83 0.94 11.04
CA THR A 163 23.19 0.82 9.63
C THR A 163 23.04 -0.64 9.18
N ILE A 164 22.65 -0.84 7.92
CA ILE A 164 22.62 -2.17 7.29
C ILE A 164 23.90 -2.38 6.51
N GLU A 165 24.54 -3.52 6.73
CA GLU A 165 25.79 -3.92 6.08
C GLU A 165 25.68 -5.32 5.48
N LEU A 166 26.50 -5.58 4.48
CA LEU A 166 26.56 -6.88 3.81
C LEU A 166 27.34 -7.85 4.69
N MET A 167 26.85 -9.08 4.83
CA MET A 167 27.69 -10.11 5.42
C MET A 167 28.89 -10.36 4.51
N SER A 168 30.10 -10.29 5.07
CA SER A 168 31.38 -10.31 4.33
C SER A 168 31.57 -11.52 3.42
N THR A 169 30.81 -12.59 3.63
CA THR A 169 30.88 -13.84 2.88
C THR A 169 29.94 -13.90 1.67
N GLN A 170 29.17 -12.84 1.39
CA GLN A 170 28.16 -12.84 0.33
C GLN A 170 28.51 -11.97 -0.88
N THR A 171 28.16 -12.45 -2.07
CA THR A 171 28.35 -11.75 -3.36
C THR A 171 27.10 -10.99 -3.82
N ARG A 172 25.98 -11.09 -3.09
CA ARG A 172 24.71 -10.45 -3.47
C ARG A 172 24.65 -9.02 -2.98
N ASN A 173 24.27 -8.09 -3.86
CA ASN A 173 24.08 -6.69 -3.49
C ASN A 173 22.86 -6.51 -2.57
N ILE A 174 23.02 -5.67 -1.55
CA ILE A 174 21.89 -5.24 -0.71
C ILE A 174 20.97 -4.36 -1.56
N PRO A 175 19.64 -4.61 -1.55
CA PRO A 175 18.70 -3.73 -2.21
C PRO A 175 18.85 -2.27 -1.74
N THR A 176 19.00 -1.34 -2.67
CA THR A 176 19.28 0.08 -2.36
C THR A 176 18.18 0.75 -1.52
N TRP A 177 16.96 0.21 -1.55
CA TRP A 177 15.83 0.69 -0.74
C TRP A 177 15.95 0.36 0.75
N LEU A 178 16.83 -0.57 1.14
CA LEU A 178 17.22 -0.80 2.53
C LEU A 178 18.25 0.22 3.04
N LEU A 179 18.70 1.15 2.19
CA LEU A 179 19.60 2.25 2.56
C LEU A 179 20.91 1.75 3.22
N PRO A 180 21.66 0.83 2.58
CA PRO A 180 22.87 0.26 3.17
C PRO A 180 23.89 1.34 3.56
N GLY A 181 24.51 1.17 4.72
CA GLY A 181 25.48 2.11 5.30
C GLY A 181 24.90 3.43 5.83
N ARG A 182 23.58 3.66 5.74
CA ARG A 182 22.93 4.88 6.25
C ARG A 182 22.23 4.58 7.59
N PRO A 183 22.37 5.44 8.61
CA PRO A 183 21.63 5.28 9.86
C PRO A 183 20.12 5.39 9.64
N VAL A 184 19.37 4.34 9.96
CA VAL A 184 17.91 4.21 9.80
C VAL A 184 17.29 3.65 11.08
N THR A 185 15.98 3.82 11.27
CA THR A 185 15.23 3.11 12.31
C THR A 185 14.38 2.00 11.72
N LEU A 186 14.07 0.98 12.52
CA LEU A 186 13.24 -0.14 12.09
C LEU A 186 11.81 0.36 11.80
N ARG A 187 11.28 1.23 12.67
CA ARG A 187 9.96 1.84 12.46
C ARG A 187 9.90 2.58 11.14
N TYR A 188 10.93 3.34 10.78
CA TYR A 188 10.98 4.03 9.49
C TYR A 188 10.90 3.05 8.31
N LEU A 189 11.71 1.98 8.32
CA LEU A 189 11.71 0.98 7.25
C LEU A 189 10.34 0.29 7.12
N LEU A 190 9.73 -0.10 8.23
CA LEU A 190 8.42 -0.78 8.21
C LEU A 190 7.28 0.17 7.82
N THR A 191 7.35 1.45 8.18
CA THR A 191 6.31 2.43 7.79
C THR A 191 6.39 2.81 6.32
N TYR A 192 7.60 3.07 5.80
CA TYR A 192 7.78 3.75 4.52
C TYR A 192 8.38 2.88 3.41
N CYS A 193 9.12 1.84 3.75
CA CYS A 193 9.96 1.12 2.80
C CYS A 193 9.51 -0.30 2.51
N CYS A 194 8.86 -0.99 3.45
CA CYS A 194 8.58 -2.42 3.34
C CYS A 194 7.12 -2.72 2.96
N GLU A 195 6.90 -3.62 2.01
CA GLU A 195 5.58 -4.17 1.74
C GLU A 195 5.31 -5.30 2.76
N LEU A 196 4.40 -5.06 3.72
CA LEU A 196 4.20 -5.96 4.86
C LEU A 196 3.29 -7.16 4.54
N TYR A 197 2.37 -6.99 3.58
CA TYR A 197 1.32 -7.97 3.29
C TYR A 197 1.74 -8.89 2.15
N ILE A 198 2.91 -9.51 2.29
CA ILE A 198 3.44 -10.42 1.26
C ILE A 198 2.75 -11.78 1.30
N PRO A 199 2.53 -12.43 0.14
CA PRO A 199 2.14 -13.83 0.11
C PRO A 199 3.26 -14.68 0.71
N VAL A 200 2.89 -15.68 1.50
CA VAL A 200 3.86 -16.53 2.17
C VAL A 200 4.24 -17.69 1.27
N THR A 201 5.54 -17.96 1.18
CA THR A 201 6.09 -19.11 0.44
C THR A 201 6.54 -20.19 1.41
N ARG A 202 6.65 -21.44 0.93
CA ARG A 202 7.21 -22.54 1.73
C ARG A 202 8.62 -22.26 2.27
N ARG A 203 9.43 -21.48 1.55
CA ARG A 203 10.76 -21.05 2.01
C ARG A 203 10.68 -20.07 3.18
N ILE A 204 9.69 -19.17 3.19
CA ILE A 204 9.43 -18.28 4.33
C ILE A 204 8.99 -19.11 5.53
N LEU A 205 8.06 -20.06 5.36
CA LEU A 205 7.62 -20.94 6.46
C LEU A 205 8.79 -21.75 7.07
N ARG A 206 9.70 -22.25 6.23
CA ARG A 206 10.91 -22.93 6.68
C ARG A 206 11.79 -22.05 7.56
N LEU A 207 11.94 -20.77 7.20
CA LEU A 207 12.67 -19.76 7.98
C LEU A 207 11.95 -19.49 9.31
N LEU A 208 10.64 -19.26 9.29
CA LEU A 208 9.85 -18.98 10.49
C LEU A 208 9.93 -20.13 11.51
N ALA A 209 9.96 -21.38 11.05
CA ALA A 209 10.06 -22.55 11.91
C ALA A 209 11.31 -22.54 12.82
N ASP A 210 12.43 -21.99 12.35
CA ASP A 210 13.67 -21.90 13.15
C ASP A 210 13.60 -20.82 14.23
N HIS A 211 12.56 -19.99 14.20
CA HIS A 211 12.35 -18.88 15.12
C HIS A 211 11.10 -19.05 15.99
N CYS A 212 10.59 -20.27 16.10
CA CYS A 212 9.60 -20.65 17.10
C CYS A 212 10.30 -20.99 18.41
N PHE A 213 10.09 -20.15 19.42
CA PHE A 213 10.67 -20.32 20.75
C PHE A 213 9.57 -20.47 21.80
N ASP A 214 9.94 -21.02 22.95
CA ASP A 214 9.08 -21.10 24.12
C ASP A 214 8.57 -19.70 24.46
N CYS A 215 7.26 -19.49 24.32
CA CYS A 215 6.60 -18.26 24.71
C CYS A 215 5.92 -18.45 26.08
N ILE A 216 5.24 -17.40 26.55
CA ILE A 216 4.48 -17.36 27.81
C ILE A 216 3.45 -18.53 27.91
N ILE A 217 3.12 -19.20 26.80
CA ILE A 217 2.10 -20.25 26.68
C ILE A 217 2.68 -21.69 26.90
N GLY A 218 3.98 -21.84 27.17
CA GLY A 218 4.60 -23.13 27.53
C GLY A 218 5.28 -23.87 26.37
N SER A 219 6.26 -24.71 26.69
CA SER A 219 7.21 -25.31 25.73
C SER A 219 6.60 -26.29 24.72
N ALA A 220 5.62 -27.09 25.15
CA ALA A 220 4.93 -28.03 24.26
C ALA A 220 4.19 -27.33 23.09
N ASN A 221 3.77 -26.08 23.26
CA ASN A 221 3.07 -25.33 22.23
C ASN A 221 4.03 -24.78 21.16
N ALA A 222 5.25 -24.40 21.55
CA ALA A 222 6.26 -23.89 20.62
C ALA A 222 6.76 -24.98 19.66
N GLU A 223 7.01 -26.19 20.18
CA GLU A 223 7.38 -27.35 19.36
C GLU A 223 6.27 -27.73 18.38
N LYS A 224 5.00 -27.76 18.83
CA LYS A 224 3.84 -28.04 17.95
C LYS A 224 3.76 -27.05 16.79
N GLN A 225 3.88 -25.75 17.07
CA GLN A 225 3.85 -24.69 16.05
C GLN A 225 5.03 -24.77 15.09
N ARG A 226 6.24 -24.99 15.61
CA ARG A 226 7.44 -25.21 14.80
C ARG A 226 7.24 -26.37 13.83
N ASN A 227 6.78 -27.51 14.34
CA ASN A 227 6.61 -28.73 13.55
C ASN A 227 5.54 -28.52 12.46
N ARG A 228 4.44 -27.83 12.76
CA ARG A 228 3.43 -27.49 11.76
C ARG A 228 3.97 -26.57 10.65
N LEU A 229 4.81 -25.58 10.99
CA LEU A 229 5.49 -24.77 9.97
C LEU A 229 6.43 -25.61 9.08
N LEU A 230 7.12 -26.60 9.64
CA LEU A 230 7.95 -27.53 8.87
C LEU A 230 7.11 -28.39 7.92
N GLU A 231 5.99 -28.93 8.39
CA GLU A 231 5.03 -29.68 7.58
C GLU A 231 4.56 -28.84 6.39
N PHE A 232 4.07 -27.62 6.62
CA PHE A 232 3.67 -26.71 5.55
C PHE A 232 4.81 -26.37 4.58
N SER A 233 6.05 -26.28 5.06
CA SER A 233 7.19 -25.95 4.23
C SER A 233 7.68 -27.11 3.36
N SER A 234 7.38 -28.35 3.76
CA SER A 234 7.91 -29.58 3.16
C SER A 234 7.37 -29.88 1.75
N GLN A 235 8.00 -30.84 1.06
CA GLN A 235 7.46 -31.38 -0.19
C GLN A 235 6.17 -32.18 0.07
N GLU A 236 6.13 -32.92 1.16
CA GLU A 236 5.05 -33.83 1.54
C GLU A 236 3.77 -33.07 1.94
N GLY A 237 3.92 -31.92 2.59
CA GLY A 237 2.84 -31.02 3.01
C GLY A 237 2.36 -30.05 1.93
N ARG A 238 2.74 -30.23 0.66
CA ARG A 238 2.38 -29.32 -0.45
C ARG A 238 0.87 -29.10 -0.58
N GLN A 239 0.07 -30.16 -0.46
CA GLN A 239 -1.39 -30.08 -0.56
C GLN A 239 -1.99 -29.31 0.63
N MET A 240 -1.45 -29.52 1.83
CA MET A 240 -1.87 -28.79 3.03
C MET A 240 -1.55 -27.30 2.89
N PHE A 241 -0.35 -26.96 2.41
CA PHE A 241 0.02 -25.57 2.08
C PHE A 241 -0.92 -24.94 1.05
N GLU A 242 -1.24 -25.68 -0.01
CA GLU A 242 -2.14 -25.20 -1.06
C GLU A 242 -3.55 -24.91 -0.52
N MET A 243 -4.08 -25.83 0.29
CA MET A 243 -5.42 -25.75 0.86
C MET A 243 -5.57 -24.65 1.91
N TYR A 244 -4.63 -24.54 2.85
CA TYR A 244 -4.79 -23.65 4.02
C TYR A 244 -4.08 -22.29 3.88
N ILE A 245 -3.06 -22.17 3.01
CA ILE A 245 -2.26 -20.95 2.89
C ILE A 245 -2.41 -20.32 1.51
N GLN A 246 -2.19 -21.08 0.43
CA GLN A 246 -2.17 -20.54 -0.92
C GLN A 246 -3.56 -20.17 -1.45
N THR A 247 -4.53 -21.10 -1.35
CA THR A 247 -5.90 -20.90 -1.86
C THR A 247 -6.64 -19.82 -1.09
N PRO A 248 -6.56 -19.77 0.26
CA PRO A 248 -7.11 -18.65 1.00
C PRO A 248 -6.29 -17.38 0.79
N ASN A 249 -5.06 -17.44 0.26
CA ASN A 249 -4.17 -16.29 0.12
C ASN A 249 -3.86 -15.64 1.48
N LEU A 250 -3.28 -16.43 2.38
CA LEU A 250 -2.74 -15.93 3.65
C LEU A 250 -1.45 -15.15 3.42
N ASN A 251 -1.30 -14.05 4.13
CA ASN A 251 -0.12 -13.19 4.08
C ASN A 251 0.78 -13.38 5.31
N LEU A 252 1.97 -12.78 5.29
CA LEU A 252 2.96 -12.92 6.36
C LEU A 252 2.40 -12.54 7.75
N LEU A 253 1.59 -11.49 7.83
CA LEU A 253 1.01 -11.07 9.11
C LEU A 253 -0.02 -12.08 9.63
N ASP A 254 -0.79 -12.71 8.74
CA ASP A 254 -1.72 -13.80 9.11
C ASP A 254 -0.95 -14.97 9.73
N ILE A 255 0.18 -15.36 9.11
CA ILE A 255 1.03 -16.43 9.63
C ILE A 255 1.68 -16.04 10.97
N LEU A 256 2.18 -14.80 11.12
CA LEU A 256 2.75 -14.36 12.40
C LEU A 256 1.71 -14.19 13.52
N PHE A 257 0.44 -13.98 13.14
CA PHE A 257 -0.70 -13.95 14.05
C PHE A 257 -1.09 -15.36 14.50
N GLU A 258 -1.20 -16.30 13.55
CA GLU A 258 -1.52 -17.71 13.81
C GLU A 258 -0.41 -18.42 14.62
N PHE A 259 0.84 -18.27 14.20
CA PHE A 259 1.99 -18.92 14.84
C PHE A 259 2.61 -18.01 15.89
N GLN A 260 1.91 -17.86 17.01
CA GLN A 260 2.25 -16.93 18.10
C GLN A 260 3.66 -17.14 18.72
N CYS A 261 4.17 -18.38 18.72
CA CYS A 261 5.51 -18.72 19.21
C CYS A 261 6.63 -18.26 18.27
N CYS A 262 6.33 -17.96 17.00
CA CYS A 262 7.31 -17.45 16.06
C CYS A 262 7.70 -16.00 16.43
N ARG A 263 8.98 -15.79 16.73
CA ARG A 263 9.60 -14.50 17.04
C ARG A 263 10.77 -14.27 16.08
N LEU A 264 10.46 -13.81 14.88
CA LEU A 264 11.45 -13.59 13.83
C LEU A 264 12.33 -12.38 14.16
N PRO A 265 13.67 -12.48 14.07
CA PRO A 265 14.54 -11.32 14.17
C PRO A 265 14.26 -10.30 13.07
N PHE A 266 14.23 -9.01 13.45
CA PHE A 266 13.89 -7.94 12.50
C PHE A 266 14.81 -7.95 11.27
N ILE A 267 16.08 -8.30 11.44
CA ILE A 267 17.04 -8.33 10.34
C ILE A 267 16.68 -9.43 9.32
N ARG A 268 16.19 -10.59 9.80
CA ARG A 268 15.71 -11.68 8.93
C ARG A 268 14.39 -11.32 8.25
N LEU A 269 13.54 -10.53 8.92
CA LEU A 269 12.33 -9.98 8.30
C LEU A 269 12.70 -9.07 7.11
N LEU A 270 13.66 -8.16 7.27
CA LEU A 270 14.07 -7.23 6.21
C LEU A 270 14.65 -7.94 4.97
N GLU A 271 15.16 -9.17 5.11
CA GLU A 271 15.61 -10.00 3.98
C GLU A 271 14.48 -10.55 3.13
N ILE A 272 13.29 -10.78 3.70
CA ILE A 272 12.15 -11.38 3.00
C ILE A 272 11.15 -10.33 2.50
N LEU A 273 11.11 -9.14 3.11
CA LEU A 273 10.20 -8.08 2.69
C LEU A 273 10.69 -7.41 1.40
N PRO A 274 9.84 -7.24 0.38
CA PRO A 274 10.14 -6.42 -0.77
C PRO A 274 9.85 -4.94 -0.48
N ARG A 275 10.32 -4.07 -1.38
CA ARG A 275 10.06 -2.63 -1.31
C ARG A 275 8.58 -2.33 -1.48
N LEU A 276 8.04 -1.49 -0.59
CA LEU A 276 6.74 -0.84 -0.73
C LEU A 276 6.74 0.05 -1.98
N GLN A 277 5.94 -0.34 -2.96
CA GLN A 277 5.92 0.37 -4.24
C GLN A 277 5.06 1.64 -4.20
N PRO A 278 5.45 2.70 -4.91
CA PRO A 278 4.52 3.80 -5.20
C PRO A 278 3.33 3.30 -6.04
N ARG A 279 2.16 3.93 -5.88
CA ARG A 279 0.96 3.60 -6.66
C ARG A 279 0.64 4.75 -7.61
N SER A 280 0.46 4.44 -8.89
CA SER A 280 0.27 5.42 -9.96
C SER A 280 -1.19 5.60 -10.32
N TYR A 281 -1.60 6.84 -10.56
CA TYR A 281 -2.94 7.23 -10.95
C TYR A 281 -2.89 8.22 -12.11
N THR A 282 -3.73 8.00 -13.13
CA THR A 282 -3.81 8.90 -14.29
C THR A 282 -4.33 10.27 -13.89
N LEU A 283 -3.65 11.32 -14.35
CA LEU A 283 -4.07 12.70 -14.16
C LEU A 283 -5.25 13.02 -15.08
N ILE A 284 -6.28 13.66 -14.53
CA ILE A 284 -7.52 13.97 -15.25
C ILE A 284 -7.67 15.45 -15.62
N ASN A 285 -6.82 16.33 -15.10
CA ASN A 285 -6.85 17.77 -15.41
C ASN A 285 -5.84 18.05 -16.54
N PRO A 286 -6.14 18.96 -17.49
CA PRO A 286 -5.10 19.49 -18.38
C PRO A 286 -4.16 20.41 -17.60
N VAL A 287 -2.92 20.57 -18.06
CA VAL A 287 -1.99 21.55 -17.50
C VAL A 287 -2.52 22.96 -17.76
N ASP A 288 -2.65 23.75 -16.70
CA ASP A 288 -2.91 25.18 -16.84
C ASP A 288 -1.59 25.95 -17.00
N GLU A 289 -1.25 26.28 -18.24
CA GLU A 289 -0.06 27.07 -18.58
C GLU A 289 -0.06 28.48 -17.97
N SER A 290 -1.23 28.99 -17.56
CA SER A 290 -1.35 30.33 -16.97
C SER A 290 -0.96 30.38 -15.49
N VAL A 291 -0.94 29.23 -14.79
CA VAL A 291 -0.62 29.14 -13.36
C VAL A 291 0.64 28.32 -13.18
N SER A 292 1.79 28.93 -13.49
CA SER A 292 3.08 28.22 -13.47
C SER A 292 3.49 27.73 -12.07
N TYR A 293 3.11 28.42 -11.00
CA TYR A 293 3.63 28.14 -9.66
C TYR A 293 2.73 27.27 -8.77
N LYS A 294 1.42 27.21 -9.06
CA LYS A 294 0.41 26.45 -8.31
C LYS A 294 -0.41 25.62 -9.27
N GLN A 295 -0.51 24.32 -9.03
CA GLN A 295 -1.29 23.44 -9.89
C GLN A 295 -2.10 22.45 -9.06
N ASP A 296 -3.30 22.15 -9.55
CA ASP A 296 -4.16 21.13 -8.96
C ASP A 296 -4.13 19.88 -9.85
N LEU A 297 -3.59 18.81 -9.27
CA LEU A 297 -3.47 17.50 -9.87
C LEU A 297 -4.64 16.65 -9.39
N SER A 298 -5.63 16.41 -10.24
CA SER A 298 -6.73 15.50 -9.92
C SER A 298 -6.53 14.14 -10.57
N PHE A 299 -7.00 13.12 -9.88
CA PHE A 299 -7.03 11.74 -10.36
C PHE A 299 -8.22 10.99 -9.78
N ILE A 300 -8.51 9.82 -10.32
CA ILE A 300 -9.63 8.97 -9.90
C ILE A 300 -9.08 7.59 -9.53
N PHE A 301 -9.60 7.03 -8.45
CA PHE A 301 -9.26 5.68 -8.03
C PHE A 301 -10.46 4.95 -7.44
N THR A 302 -10.50 3.64 -7.64
CA THR A 302 -11.43 2.74 -6.96
C THR A 302 -10.78 2.32 -5.65
N ARG A 303 -11.51 2.44 -4.53
CA ARG A 303 -11.07 1.86 -3.26
C ARG A 303 -10.98 0.36 -3.41
N VAL A 304 -9.82 -0.19 -3.06
CA VAL A 304 -9.63 -1.64 -3.02
C VAL A 304 -10.20 -2.13 -1.71
N ASP A 305 -11.35 -2.80 -1.73
CA ASP A 305 -11.93 -3.51 -0.59
C ASP A 305 -11.40 -4.96 -0.57
N LEU A 306 -10.78 -5.36 0.53
CA LEU A 306 -10.32 -6.72 0.76
C LEU A 306 -11.41 -7.45 1.55
N LYS A 307 -12.05 -8.41 0.86
CA LYS A 307 -12.98 -9.35 1.50
C LYS A 307 -12.20 -10.61 1.81
N TYR A 308 -12.23 -11.01 3.07
CA TYR A 308 -11.70 -12.30 3.48
C TYR A 308 -12.87 -13.29 3.57
N PRO A 309 -12.68 -14.53 3.10
CA PRO A 309 -13.68 -15.58 3.32
C PRO A 309 -13.91 -15.70 4.83
N ILE A 310 -15.18 -15.60 5.24
CA ILE A 310 -15.61 -15.99 6.58
C ILE A 310 -15.41 -17.50 6.63
N SER A 311 -14.83 -18.01 7.71
CA SER A 311 -14.46 -19.43 7.86
C SER A 311 -15.56 -20.35 7.29
N GLU A 312 -15.23 -21.10 6.24
CA GLU A 312 -16.09 -22.17 5.75
C GLU A 312 -15.98 -23.35 6.71
N ALA A 313 -17.10 -24.04 6.97
CA ALA A 313 -17.18 -25.16 7.90
C ALA A 313 -16.17 -26.28 7.61
N ASP A 314 -15.74 -26.44 6.36
CA ASP A 314 -14.85 -27.51 5.91
C ASP A 314 -13.36 -27.19 6.00
N THR A 315 -12.96 -25.92 6.14
CA THR A 315 -11.54 -25.50 6.18
C THR A 315 -11.01 -25.21 7.59
N GLY A 316 -11.82 -25.42 8.63
CA GLY A 316 -11.50 -24.95 9.98
C GLY A 316 -11.44 -23.41 10.06
N VAL A 317 -11.24 -22.88 11.26
CA VAL A 317 -11.18 -21.43 11.48
C VAL A 317 -9.87 -20.90 10.92
N ILE A 318 -9.90 -20.31 9.73
CA ILE A 318 -8.76 -19.59 9.16
C ILE A 318 -8.69 -18.22 9.83
N HIS A 319 -7.76 -18.06 10.77
CA HIS A 319 -7.52 -16.79 11.43
C HIS A 319 -6.68 -15.88 10.55
N ARG A 320 -7.13 -14.63 10.40
CA ARG A 320 -6.39 -13.58 9.71
C ARG A 320 -6.06 -12.48 10.66
N TYR A 321 -4.94 -11.82 10.43
CA TYR A 321 -4.59 -10.61 11.14
C TYR A 321 -5.63 -9.51 10.80
N PRO A 322 -6.53 -9.15 11.74
CA PRO A 322 -7.78 -8.49 11.39
C PRO A 322 -7.64 -6.97 11.50
N TYR A 323 -6.96 -6.34 10.54
CA TYR A 323 -6.90 -4.87 10.50
C TYR A 323 -6.93 -4.27 9.09
N ARG A 324 -6.74 -5.08 8.04
CA ARG A 324 -6.66 -4.57 6.68
C ARG A 324 -7.92 -4.87 5.87
N HIS A 325 -8.88 -3.96 5.93
CA HIS A 325 -10.07 -3.98 5.07
C HIS A 325 -9.84 -3.38 3.69
N HIS A 326 -8.82 -2.53 3.53
CA HIS A 326 -8.58 -1.80 2.28
C HIS A 326 -7.18 -2.03 1.69
N GLY A 327 -7.00 -1.70 0.41
CA GLY A 327 -5.68 -1.59 -0.22
C GLY A 327 -4.75 -0.62 0.52
N ILE A 328 -3.44 -0.85 0.49
CA ILE A 328 -2.46 0.00 1.20
C ILE A 328 -2.60 1.47 0.79
N CYS A 329 -2.46 1.78 -0.50
CA CYS A 329 -2.52 3.17 -0.95
C CYS A 329 -3.93 3.76 -0.88
N THR A 330 -4.96 3.04 -1.36
CA THR A 330 -6.33 3.56 -1.39
C THR A 330 -6.92 3.74 0.00
N GLY A 331 -6.66 2.79 0.91
CA GLY A 331 -7.06 2.89 2.31
C GLY A 331 -6.25 3.94 3.07
N TRP A 332 -4.96 4.07 2.79
CA TRP A 332 -4.14 5.14 3.38
C TRP A 332 -4.64 6.53 2.97
N LEU A 333 -5.01 6.74 1.69
CA LEU A 333 -5.60 8.00 1.23
C LEU A 333 -6.90 8.35 1.97
N GLU A 334 -7.77 7.38 2.23
CA GLU A 334 -8.96 7.61 3.06
C GLU A 334 -8.60 7.95 4.51
N ARG A 335 -7.73 7.14 5.14
CA ARG A 335 -7.34 7.34 6.55
C ARG A 335 -6.77 8.72 6.81
N ILE A 336 -5.82 9.18 5.98
CA ILE A 336 -5.22 10.50 6.15
C ILE A 336 -6.21 11.63 5.85
N TRP A 337 -7.16 11.42 4.93
CA TRP A 337 -8.16 12.42 4.58
C TRP A 337 -9.19 12.59 5.70
N PHE A 338 -9.77 11.49 6.17
CA PHE A 338 -10.79 11.49 7.21
C PHE A 338 -10.23 11.60 8.63
N GLY A 339 -8.91 11.42 8.81
CA GLY A 339 -8.25 11.46 10.11
C GLY A 339 -8.62 10.26 10.99
N VAL A 340 -8.89 9.10 10.40
CA VAL A 340 -9.31 7.91 11.13
C VAL A 340 -8.37 6.74 10.90
N ASN A 341 -8.30 5.84 11.89
CA ASN A 341 -7.48 4.65 11.83
C ASN A 341 -8.26 3.43 11.30
N GLN A 342 -9.57 3.35 11.57
CA GLN A 342 -10.42 2.21 11.20
C GLN A 342 -11.56 2.61 10.26
N PRO A 343 -12.09 1.67 9.44
CA PRO A 343 -13.24 1.94 8.60
C PRO A 343 -14.52 2.33 9.36
N ASP A 344 -14.73 1.76 10.54
CA ASP A 344 -15.93 2.03 11.34
C ASP A 344 -15.90 3.43 11.99
N ASP A 345 -14.72 4.04 12.06
CA ASP A 345 -14.53 5.40 12.56
C ASP A 345 -14.93 6.47 11.52
N TYR A 346 -15.09 6.12 10.23
CA TYR A 346 -15.49 7.08 9.19
C TYR A 346 -16.83 7.75 9.50
N GLN A 347 -17.72 7.08 10.25
CA GLN A 347 -19.01 7.64 10.68
C GLN A 347 -18.88 8.63 11.85
N LYS A 348 -17.76 8.57 12.59
CA LYS A 348 -17.44 9.42 13.75
C LYS A 348 -16.50 10.58 13.40
N ALA A 349 -16.05 10.68 12.15
CA ALA A 349 -15.14 11.72 11.70
C ALA A 349 -15.83 13.09 11.75
N ASN A 350 -15.52 13.90 12.77
CA ASN A 350 -15.80 15.33 12.75
C ASN A 350 -14.95 15.96 11.64
N PHE A 351 -15.60 16.49 10.60
CA PHE A 351 -15.01 17.08 9.40
C PHE A 351 -14.28 18.40 9.65
N ILE A 352 -13.36 18.46 10.62
CA ILE A 352 -12.50 19.61 10.85
C ILE A 352 -11.06 19.11 10.88
N ASN A 353 -10.57 18.61 9.74
CA ASN A 353 -9.14 18.43 9.55
C ASN A 353 -8.56 19.85 9.37
N MET A 354 -8.12 20.49 10.48
CA MET A 354 -7.62 21.88 10.48
C MET A 354 -6.44 22.08 9.53
N ASN A 355 -5.71 21.01 9.19
CA ASN A 355 -4.60 21.03 8.24
C ASN A 355 -4.77 19.93 7.20
N SER A 356 -4.71 20.31 5.92
CA SER A 356 -4.75 19.31 4.84
C SER A 356 -3.47 18.46 4.83
N PRO A 357 -3.57 17.12 4.74
CA PRO A 357 -2.42 16.22 4.73
C PRO A 357 -1.43 16.54 3.60
N ILE A 358 -0.15 16.27 3.82
CA ILE A 358 0.90 16.35 2.81
C ILE A 358 1.20 14.95 2.27
N ILE A 359 1.19 14.81 0.95
CA ILE A 359 1.47 13.57 0.22
C ILE A 359 2.66 13.79 -0.69
N ASN A 360 3.60 12.86 -0.69
CA ASN A 360 4.75 12.91 -1.57
C ASN A 360 4.45 12.20 -2.89
N VAL A 361 4.66 12.92 -3.98
CA VAL A 361 4.29 12.47 -5.33
C VAL A 361 5.36 12.75 -6.36
N TYR A 362 5.34 12.02 -7.48
CA TYR A 362 6.18 12.32 -8.64
C TYR A 362 5.48 11.98 -9.95
N LEU A 363 5.84 12.69 -11.01
CA LEU A 363 5.35 12.39 -12.35
C LEU A 363 5.98 11.11 -12.86
N ARG A 364 5.15 10.14 -13.27
CA ARG A 364 5.61 8.87 -13.81
C ARG A 364 5.71 8.94 -15.33
N ARG A 365 6.78 8.36 -15.87
CA ARG A 365 6.96 8.18 -17.31
C ARG A 365 5.82 7.38 -17.93
N ASN A 366 5.21 7.93 -18.97
CA ASN A 366 4.22 7.24 -19.80
C ASN A 366 4.93 6.33 -20.82
N LEU A 367 5.28 5.11 -20.40
CA LEU A 367 6.07 4.17 -21.21
C LEU A 367 5.31 3.60 -22.42
N ILE A 368 3.98 3.56 -22.37
CA ILE A 368 3.12 2.97 -23.41
C ILE A 368 2.66 4.05 -24.40
N GLN A 369 3.10 5.30 -24.23
CA GLN A 369 2.68 6.44 -25.05
C GLN A 369 1.16 6.54 -25.16
N PHE A 370 0.45 6.35 -24.04
CA PHE A 370 -1.00 6.45 -24.00
C PHE A 370 -1.40 7.94 -24.05
N SER A 371 -1.40 8.52 -25.23
CA SER A 371 -1.62 9.94 -25.49
C SER A 371 -2.61 10.16 -26.63
N LEU A 372 -3.09 11.40 -26.77
CA LEU A 372 -3.83 11.81 -27.96
C LEU A 372 -2.93 11.83 -29.19
N PRO A 373 -3.50 11.65 -30.41
CA PRO A 373 -2.78 11.92 -31.64
C PRO A 373 -2.30 13.38 -31.71
N GLU A 374 -1.12 13.61 -32.29
CA GLU A 374 -0.59 14.96 -32.52
C GLU A 374 -1.50 15.78 -33.44
N VAL A 375 -2.08 15.13 -34.45
CA VAL A 375 -3.00 15.75 -35.39
C VAL A 375 -4.39 15.88 -34.76
N ILE A 376 -4.76 17.12 -34.43
CA ILE A 376 -6.01 17.42 -33.72
C ILE A 376 -7.25 16.98 -34.53
N SER A 377 -7.20 16.99 -35.86
CA SER A 377 -8.31 16.55 -36.72
C SER A 377 -8.48 15.03 -36.81
N GLN A 378 -7.57 14.24 -36.22
CA GLN A 378 -7.68 12.78 -36.24
C GLN A 378 -8.75 12.30 -35.25
N PRO A 379 -9.73 11.48 -35.69
CA PRO A 379 -10.77 10.92 -34.81
C PRO A 379 -10.17 9.94 -33.81
N VAL A 380 -10.81 9.83 -32.63
CA VAL A 380 -10.36 8.97 -31.53
C VAL A 380 -11.52 8.14 -31.01
N ILE A 381 -11.30 6.83 -30.89
CA ILE A 381 -12.22 5.91 -30.22
C ILE A 381 -11.66 5.58 -28.84
N MET A 382 -12.45 5.81 -27.80
CA MET A 382 -12.07 5.59 -26.41
C MET A 382 -12.99 4.53 -25.80
N ILE A 383 -12.40 3.47 -25.24
CA ILE A 383 -13.14 2.36 -24.62
C ILE A 383 -12.63 2.18 -23.20
N GLY A 384 -13.48 2.44 -22.21
CA GLY A 384 -13.11 2.38 -20.79
C GLY A 384 -14.17 1.73 -19.92
N ALA A 385 -13.72 0.97 -18.93
CA ALA A 385 -14.58 0.38 -17.90
C ALA A 385 -14.20 0.89 -16.51
N GLY A 386 -15.19 1.22 -15.68
CA GLY A 386 -14.97 1.66 -14.29
C GLY A 386 -13.99 2.85 -14.18
N SER A 387 -12.99 2.75 -13.30
CA SER A 387 -11.97 3.80 -13.13
C SER A 387 -11.00 3.93 -14.32
N GLY A 388 -11.01 2.98 -15.26
CA GLY A 388 -10.20 3.01 -16.49
C GLY A 388 -10.56 4.14 -17.47
N ILE A 389 -11.62 4.90 -17.19
CA ILE A 389 -12.02 6.08 -17.95
C ILE A 389 -11.25 7.36 -17.55
N ALA A 390 -10.46 7.34 -16.46
CA ALA A 390 -9.63 8.47 -16.05
C ALA A 390 -8.77 9.09 -17.18
N PRO A 391 -8.00 8.33 -17.98
CA PRO A 391 -7.28 8.92 -19.11
C PRO A 391 -8.19 9.57 -20.14
N PHE A 392 -9.37 9.03 -20.40
CA PHE A 392 -10.30 9.58 -21.38
C PHE A 392 -10.91 10.90 -20.91
N ILE A 393 -11.15 11.05 -19.60
CA ILE A 393 -11.51 12.35 -19.02
C ILE A 393 -10.41 13.38 -19.31
N SER A 394 -9.13 12.99 -19.16
CA SER A 394 -8.01 13.87 -19.48
C SER A 394 -7.98 14.26 -20.96
N PHE A 395 -8.21 13.29 -21.86
CA PHE A 395 -8.23 13.49 -23.32
C PHE A 395 -9.35 14.43 -23.73
N ILE A 396 -10.57 14.19 -23.26
CA ILE A 396 -11.74 15.03 -23.51
C ILE A 396 -11.50 16.47 -23.06
N ARG A 397 -10.95 16.66 -21.86
CA ARG A 397 -10.66 18.00 -21.34
C ARG A 397 -9.57 18.70 -22.14
N GLN A 398 -8.58 17.97 -22.65
CA GLN A 398 -7.59 18.52 -23.56
C GLN A 398 -8.23 18.96 -24.88
N ARG A 399 -9.03 18.09 -25.52
CA ARG A 399 -9.74 18.42 -26.77
C ARG A 399 -10.59 19.67 -26.61
N LYS A 400 -11.30 19.79 -25.48
CA LYS A 400 -12.05 21.00 -25.14
C LYS A 400 -11.16 22.25 -25.12
N ARG A 401 -10.00 22.17 -24.47
CA ARG A 401 -9.03 23.27 -24.39
C ARG A 401 -8.51 23.64 -25.78
N ASP A 402 -8.19 22.65 -26.60
CA ASP A 402 -7.71 22.86 -27.97
C ASP A 402 -8.76 23.57 -28.83
N TYR A 403 -10.03 23.16 -28.75
CA TYR A 403 -11.13 23.85 -29.43
C TYR A 403 -11.30 25.29 -28.97
N LEU A 404 -11.30 25.53 -27.65
CA LEU A 404 -11.44 26.88 -27.11
C LEU A 404 -10.27 27.79 -27.51
N LYS A 405 -9.06 27.22 -27.68
CA LYS A 405 -7.85 27.96 -28.05
C LYS A 405 -7.75 28.24 -29.55
N PHE A 406 -8.08 27.27 -30.40
CA PHE A 406 -7.83 27.33 -31.83
C PHE A 406 -9.09 27.49 -32.70
N GLN A 407 -10.29 27.42 -32.12
CA GLN A 407 -11.58 27.44 -32.84
C GLN A 407 -11.63 26.43 -34.00
N LEU A 408 -10.94 25.30 -33.87
CA LEU A 408 -10.89 24.26 -34.88
C LEU A 408 -12.15 23.41 -34.85
N TRP A 409 -12.58 22.92 -36.02
CA TRP A 409 -13.56 21.84 -36.08
C TRP A 409 -12.95 20.59 -35.46
N LEU A 410 -13.58 20.07 -34.40
CA LEU A 410 -13.09 18.86 -33.75
C LEU A 410 -13.73 17.62 -34.38
N PRO A 411 -12.93 16.58 -34.67
CA PRO A 411 -13.43 15.35 -35.23
C PRO A 411 -14.27 14.58 -34.21
N GLU A 412 -14.99 13.58 -34.71
CA GLU A 412 -15.82 12.68 -33.93
C GLU A 412 -15.04 11.99 -32.79
N VAL A 413 -15.60 12.03 -31.57
CA VAL A 413 -15.02 11.41 -30.37
C VAL A 413 -16.00 10.37 -29.85
N ILE A 414 -15.77 9.10 -30.20
CA ILE A 414 -16.66 8.00 -29.81
C ILE A 414 -16.17 7.42 -28.48
N CYS A 415 -17.05 7.44 -27.46
CA CYS A 415 -16.74 6.98 -26.11
C CYS A 415 -17.62 5.80 -25.70
N PHE A 416 -17.08 4.59 -25.66
CA PHE A 416 -17.78 3.45 -25.06
C PHE A 416 -17.45 3.36 -23.58
N PHE A 417 -18.46 3.42 -22.72
CA PHE A 417 -18.26 3.35 -21.28
C PHE A 417 -19.05 2.22 -20.63
N LEU A 418 -18.31 1.30 -20.03
CA LEU A 418 -18.85 0.12 -19.35
C LEU A 418 -18.89 0.39 -17.85
N SER A 419 -20.08 0.33 -17.26
CA SER A 419 -20.25 0.47 -15.81
C SER A 419 -21.51 -0.23 -15.33
N ASP A 420 -21.43 -0.83 -14.15
CA ASP A 420 -22.62 -1.30 -13.42
C ASP A 420 -23.65 -0.16 -13.26
N ASN A 421 -24.94 -0.48 -13.37
CA ASN A 421 -26.08 0.43 -13.21
C ASN A 421 -26.01 1.25 -11.90
N ASN A 422 -25.35 0.71 -10.87
CA ASN A 422 -25.16 1.38 -9.59
C ASN A 422 -24.06 2.47 -9.58
N ALA A 423 -23.25 2.60 -10.64
CA ALA A 423 -22.18 3.58 -10.75
C ALA A 423 -22.65 4.98 -11.25
N TRP A 424 -23.90 5.35 -10.99
CA TRP A 424 -24.58 6.52 -11.56
C TRP A 424 -23.84 7.86 -11.38
N GLY A 425 -23.16 8.06 -10.25
CA GLY A 425 -22.41 9.30 -10.01
C GLY A 425 -21.19 9.48 -10.92
N TYR A 426 -20.59 8.38 -11.37
CA TYR A 426 -19.53 8.39 -12.39
C TYR A 426 -20.10 8.82 -13.74
N GLN A 427 -21.21 8.18 -14.12
CA GLN A 427 -21.91 8.46 -15.37
C GLN A 427 -22.32 9.93 -15.44
N GLN A 428 -22.80 10.50 -14.33
CA GLN A 428 -23.14 11.93 -14.21
C GLN A 428 -21.95 12.85 -14.43
N ARG A 429 -20.80 12.63 -13.76
CA ARG A 429 -19.61 13.50 -13.94
C ARG A 429 -18.99 13.37 -15.32
N PHE A 430 -19.01 12.18 -15.88
CA PHE A 430 -18.59 11.97 -17.26
C PHE A 430 -19.55 12.68 -18.23
N ARG A 431 -20.87 12.51 -18.05
CA ARG A 431 -21.88 13.28 -18.79
C ARG A 431 -21.72 14.78 -18.63
N GLN A 432 -21.37 15.30 -17.46
CA GLN A 432 -21.09 16.73 -17.25
C GLN A 432 -19.83 17.18 -18.01
N SER A 433 -18.77 16.37 -17.98
CA SER A 433 -17.54 16.65 -18.73
C SER A 433 -17.79 16.65 -20.24
N LEU A 434 -18.66 15.75 -20.70
CA LEU A 434 -19.10 15.65 -22.09
C LEU A 434 -20.10 16.71 -22.50
N SER A 435 -21.10 17.05 -21.68
CA SER A 435 -22.08 18.09 -21.95
C SER A 435 -21.45 19.49 -21.95
N ALA A 436 -20.29 19.62 -21.31
CA ALA A 436 -19.48 20.81 -21.37
C ALA A 436 -18.67 20.91 -22.68
N LEU A 437 -18.64 19.86 -23.50
CA LEU A 437 -18.34 19.92 -24.93
C LEU A 437 -19.67 20.27 -25.63
N ARG A 438 -19.68 21.29 -26.49
CA ARG A 438 -20.89 21.75 -27.20
C ARG A 438 -21.52 20.60 -28.03
N PRO A 439 -22.79 20.73 -28.49
CA PRO A 439 -23.47 19.74 -29.34
C PRO A 439 -22.74 19.36 -30.66
N GLU A 440 -21.63 20.02 -30.99
CA GLU A 440 -20.78 19.77 -32.15
C GLU A 440 -19.93 18.49 -32.03
N PHE A 441 -19.84 17.87 -30.84
CA PHE A 441 -19.16 16.59 -30.65
C PHE A 441 -20.17 15.44 -30.72
N LEU A 442 -20.02 14.54 -31.69
CA LEU A 442 -20.73 13.26 -31.68
C LEU A 442 -20.09 12.37 -30.61
N VAL A 443 -20.65 12.40 -29.41
CA VAL A 443 -20.27 11.49 -28.33
C VAL A 443 -21.38 10.48 -28.14
N SER A 444 -21.24 9.34 -28.81
CA SER A 444 -22.12 8.19 -28.57
C SER A 444 -21.63 7.45 -27.34
N ILE A 445 -22.35 7.57 -26.23
CA ILE A 445 -22.11 6.75 -25.04
C ILE A 445 -23.04 5.56 -25.08
N LEU A 446 -22.45 4.38 -25.27
CA LEU A 446 -23.15 3.13 -24.99
C LEU A 446 -22.78 2.70 -23.56
N PHE A 447 -23.75 2.77 -22.66
CA PHE A 447 -23.68 2.07 -21.38
C PHE A 447 -24.14 0.64 -21.66
N ILE A 448 -23.20 -0.30 -21.62
CA ILE A 448 -23.49 -1.75 -21.73
C ILE A 448 -23.55 -2.34 -20.34
#